data_AF-A0A8T2W199-F1
#
_entry.id   AF-A0A8T2W199-F1
#
_cell.length_a   1.000
_cell.length_b   1.000
_cell.length_c   1.000
_cell.angle_alpha   90.00
_cell.angle_beta   90.00
_cell.angle_gamma   90.00
#
_symmetry.space_group_name_H-M   'P 1'
#
loop_
_entity.id
_entity.type
_entity.pdbx_description
1 polymer ?
#
loop_
_entity_poly.entity_id
_entity_poly.type
_entity_poly.pdbx_seq_one_letter_code
_entity_poly.pdbx_strand_id
1 'polypeptide(L)'
;MSIQPAKRQRSASVAATSPSVDISEFDQIVQELSSYDQQREIVIKRSRDIQKLSKQAIYSLHRGDDFDASNKLKLAETAAAELAPLISQSPTLRHGSFSNSIEEYAEAVILRTYLQDGRVATREEVQLAEVEEYLGGVLDFTGELNRIAVAKATVRDKEAVQKARDVVETLQGQFLRFDLRNGALRKKYDALKYTLKKLENTLYELSLTENGLASKPEDVPDIVVVGGDEDGL
;
A
#
# COMPACT_ATOMS: atom_id res chain seq x y z
N MET A 1 37.54 28.69 7.99
CA MET A 1 38.46 27.55 7.91
C MET A 1 37.64 26.28 7.90
N SER A 2 37.38 25.73 6.71
CA SER A 2 36.63 24.47 6.53
C SER A 2 37.60 23.29 6.61
N ILE A 3 37.35 22.36 7.52
CA ILE A 3 38.08 21.10 7.63
C ILE A 3 37.32 20.06 6.81
N GLN A 4 37.85 19.70 5.63
CA GLN A 4 37.39 18.52 4.90
C GLN A 4 37.97 17.25 5.53
N PRO A 5 37.21 16.15 5.63
CA PRO A 5 37.77 14.88 6.10
C PRO A 5 38.63 14.23 5.01
N ALA A 6 39.82 13.79 5.39
CA ALA A 6 40.81 13.19 4.53
C ALA A 6 40.32 11.86 3.92
N LYS A 7 40.46 11.73 2.58
CA LYS A 7 40.31 10.45 1.87
C LYS A 7 41.36 9.46 2.39
N ARG A 8 40.90 8.44 3.11
CA ARG A 8 41.72 7.32 3.57
C ARG A 8 42.13 6.49 2.33
N GLN A 9 43.38 6.64 1.88
CA GLN A 9 43.97 5.80 0.85
C GLN A 9 43.96 4.35 1.32
N ARG A 10 43.25 3.46 0.60
CA ARG A 10 43.40 2.02 0.77
C ARG A 10 44.77 1.64 0.20
N SER A 11 45.74 1.44 1.09
CA SER A 11 47.00 0.77 0.78
C SER A 11 46.70 -0.62 0.22
N ALA A 12 47.22 -0.92 -0.98
CA ALA A 12 47.18 -2.26 -1.55
C ALA A 12 47.91 -3.23 -0.58
N SER A 13 47.16 -4.10 0.09
CA SER A 13 47.76 -5.12 0.95
C SER A 13 48.26 -6.26 0.08
N VAL A 14 49.56 -6.50 0.16
CA VAL A 14 50.23 -7.70 -0.35
C VAL A 14 49.46 -8.94 0.14
N ALA A 15 49.07 -9.82 -0.78
CA ALA A 15 48.33 -11.05 -0.48
C ALA A 15 49.17 -11.94 0.45
N ALA A 16 48.81 -11.98 1.72
CA ALA A 16 49.36 -12.94 2.67
C ALA A 16 48.69 -14.30 2.40
N THR A 17 49.39 -15.17 1.68
CA THR A 17 48.93 -16.55 1.44
C THR A 17 49.13 -17.38 2.71
N SER A 18 48.06 -17.59 3.47
CA SER A 18 48.02 -18.59 4.54
C SER A 18 47.67 -19.96 3.93
N PRO A 19 48.52 -21.00 4.04
CA PRO A 19 48.26 -22.30 3.44
C PRO A 19 47.02 -23.03 4.00
N SER A 20 46.43 -22.52 5.09
CA SER A 20 45.21 -23.03 5.71
C SER A 20 43.92 -22.39 5.18
N VAL A 21 44.01 -21.35 4.35
CA VAL A 21 42.86 -20.61 3.81
C VAL A 21 43.03 -20.41 2.31
N ASP A 22 42.10 -20.94 1.53
CA ASP A 22 42.08 -20.70 0.08
C ASP A 22 41.54 -19.30 -0.20
N ILE A 23 42.44 -18.36 -0.49
CA ILE A 23 42.06 -16.97 -0.79
C ILE A 23 41.22 -16.88 -2.09
N SER A 24 41.41 -17.80 -3.03
CA SER A 24 40.68 -17.78 -4.31
C SER A 24 39.19 -18.10 -4.13
N GLU A 25 38.87 -18.96 -3.16
CA GLU A 25 37.48 -19.24 -2.74
C GLU A 25 36.81 -17.96 -2.23
N PHE A 26 37.49 -17.20 -1.35
CA PHE A 26 36.96 -15.95 -0.83
C PHE A 26 36.82 -14.87 -1.90
N ASP A 27 37.73 -14.79 -2.87
CA ASP A 27 37.63 -13.88 -4.01
C ASP A 27 36.40 -14.21 -4.89
N GLN A 28 36.11 -15.49 -5.11
CA GLN A 28 34.90 -15.93 -5.82
C GLN A 28 33.63 -15.56 -5.05
N ILE A 29 33.60 -15.81 -3.73
CA ILE A 29 32.47 -15.43 -2.86
C ILE A 29 32.24 -13.90 -2.92
N VAL A 30 33.31 -13.09 -2.89
CA VAL A 30 33.20 -11.63 -3.00
C VAL A 30 32.60 -11.22 -4.36
N GLN A 31 32.98 -11.88 -5.45
CA GLN A 31 32.41 -11.63 -6.77
C GLN A 31 30.92 -12.01 -6.85
N GLU A 32 30.55 -13.16 -6.26
CA GLU A 32 29.16 -13.62 -6.19
C GLU A 32 28.29 -12.64 -5.40
N LEU A 33 28.71 -12.25 -4.20
CA LEU A 33 28.00 -11.29 -3.36
C LEU A 33 27.85 -9.94 -4.06
N SER A 34 28.90 -9.47 -4.73
CA SER A 34 28.86 -8.22 -5.49
C SER A 34 27.89 -8.29 -6.67
N SER A 35 27.83 -9.43 -7.38
CA SER A 35 26.87 -9.65 -8.45
C SER A 35 25.43 -9.65 -7.93
N TYR A 36 25.17 -10.35 -6.83
CA TYR A 36 23.86 -10.38 -6.18
C TYR A 36 23.41 -8.97 -5.74
N ASP A 37 24.30 -8.17 -5.16
CA ASP A 37 23.97 -6.79 -4.76
C ASP A 37 23.61 -5.91 -5.97
N GLN A 38 24.31 -6.06 -7.10
CA GLN A 38 23.95 -5.35 -8.33
C GLN A 38 22.56 -5.76 -8.85
N GLN A 39 22.26 -7.05 -8.83
CA GLN A 39 20.93 -7.56 -9.19
C GLN A 39 19.85 -6.99 -8.26
N ARG A 40 20.11 -6.97 -6.94
CA ARG A 40 19.20 -6.41 -5.94
C ARG A 40 18.92 -4.94 -6.17
N GLU A 41 19.92 -4.14 -6.52
CA GLU A 41 19.73 -2.71 -6.84
C GLU A 41 18.85 -2.50 -8.08
N ILE A 42 18.97 -3.36 -9.09
CA ILE A 42 18.08 -3.34 -10.27
C ILE A 42 16.64 -3.61 -9.85
N VAL A 43 16.41 -4.67 -9.06
CA VAL A 43 15.07 -5.03 -8.54
C VAL A 43 14.48 -3.87 -7.75
N ILE A 44 15.24 -3.28 -6.82
CA ILE A 44 14.76 -2.16 -6.00
C ILE A 44 14.33 -0.97 -6.87
N LYS A 45 15.15 -0.59 -7.84
CA LYS A 45 14.84 0.55 -8.72
C LYS A 45 13.59 0.30 -9.54
N ARG A 46 13.48 -0.87 -10.17
CA ARG A 46 12.33 -1.19 -11.03
C ARG A 46 11.05 -1.44 -10.24
N SER A 47 11.15 -1.97 -9.01
CA SER A 47 10.01 -2.08 -8.08
C SER A 47 9.41 -0.72 -7.71
N ARG A 48 10.22 0.35 -7.63
CA ARG A 48 9.71 1.71 -7.39
C ARG A 48 8.86 2.20 -8.56
N ASP A 49 9.19 1.82 -9.79
CA ASP A 49 8.38 2.19 -10.95
C ASP A 49 7.01 1.49 -10.90
N ILE A 50 6.99 0.18 -10.60
CA ILE A 50 5.75 -0.60 -10.41
C ILE A 50 4.89 0.09 -9.35
N GLN A 51 5.44 0.34 -8.16
CA GLN A 51 4.69 0.97 -7.08
C GLN A 51 4.16 2.36 -7.46
N LYS A 52 4.98 3.17 -8.14
CA LYS A 52 4.56 4.51 -8.60
C LYS A 52 3.40 4.40 -9.58
N LEU A 53 3.47 3.49 -10.54
CA LEU A 53 2.43 3.29 -11.55
C LEU A 53 1.13 2.79 -10.91
N SER A 54 1.20 1.85 -9.96
CA SER A 54 0.04 1.34 -9.21
C SER A 54 -0.67 2.46 -8.42
N LYS A 55 0.08 3.30 -7.69
CA LYS A 55 -0.48 4.47 -6.98
C LYS A 55 -1.15 5.46 -7.91
N GLN A 56 -0.51 5.73 -9.04
CA GLN A 56 -1.08 6.63 -10.04
C GLN A 56 -2.34 6.03 -10.68
N ALA A 57 -2.40 4.71 -10.86
CA ALA A 57 -3.60 4.02 -11.33
C ALA A 57 -4.74 4.16 -10.32
N ILE A 58 -4.50 3.90 -9.03
CA ILE A 58 -5.47 4.12 -7.94
C ILE A 58 -5.97 5.57 -7.96
N TYR A 59 -5.07 6.54 -8.08
CA TYR A 59 -5.46 7.95 -8.16
C TYR A 59 -6.35 8.28 -9.37
N SER A 60 -6.10 7.67 -10.53
CA SER A 60 -6.94 7.84 -11.72
C SER A 60 -8.31 7.17 -11.55
N LEU A 61 -8.37 5.99 -10.91
CA LEU A 61 -9.62 5.29 -10.59
C LEU A 61 -10.52 6.13 -9.68
N HIS A 62 -9.97 6.78 -8.65
CA HIS A 62 -10.74 7.71 -7.79
C HIS A 62 -11.36 8.89 -8.54
N ARG A 63 -10.79 9.26 -9.68
CA ARG A 63 -11.31 10.35 -10.55
C ARG A 63 -12.19 9.83 -11.68
N GLY A 64 -12.43 8.53 -11.76
CA GLY A 64 -13.22 7.89 -12.83
C GLY A 64 -12.48 7.72 -14.15
N ASP A 65 -11.15 7.89 -14.19
CA ASP A 65 -10.34 7.73 -15.40
C ASP A 65 -9.78 6.30 -15.51
N ASP A 66 -10.66 5.37 -15.91
CA ASP A 66 -10.30 3.96 -16.08
C ASP A 66 -9.29 3.73 -17.21
N PHE A 67 -9.36 4.53 -18.27
CA PHE A 67 -8.47 4.38 -19.42
C PHE A 67 -7.02 4.63 -19.02
N ASP A 68 -6.78 5.75 -18.33
CA ASP A 68 -5.47 6.09 -17.81
C ASP A 68 -4.99 5.08 -16.75
N ALA A 69 -5.88 4.63 -15.86
CA ALA A 69 -5.55 3.58 -14.89
C ALA A 69 -5.14 2.27 -15.58
N SER A 70 -5.87 1.83 -16.61
CA SER A 70 -5.56 0.62 -17.39
C SER A 70 -4.20 0.71 -18.07
N ASN A 71 -3.87 1.87 -18.66
CA ASN A 71 -2.57 2.07 -19.28
C ASN A 71 -1.43 1.99 -18.25
N LYS A 72 -1.61 2.58 -17.06
CA LYS A 72 -0.61 2.50 -15.99
C LYS A 72 -0.42 1.09 -15.45
N LEU A 73 -1.50 0.33 -15.28
CA LEU A 73 -1.44 -1.06 -14.85
C LEU A 73 -0.67 -1.93 -15.86
N LYS A 74 -0.89 -1.73 -17.17
CA LYS A 74 -0.12 -2.42 -18.22
C LYS A 74 1.37 -2.09 -18.18
N LEU A 75 1.72 -0.83 -17.90
CA LEU A 75 3.12 -0.41 -17.74
C LEU A 75 3.74 -1.04 -16.48
N ALA A 76 2.98 -1.12 -15.38
CA ALA A 76 3.43 -1.78 -14.15
C ALA A 76 3.67 -3.27 -14.38
N GLU A 77 2.75 -3.93 -15.09
CA GLU A 77 2.87 -5.34 -15.49
C GLU A 77 4.11 -5.58 -16.37
N THR A 78 4.36 -4.70 -17.34
CA THR A 78 5.56 -4.75 -18.19
C THR A 78 6.84 -4.63 -17.35
N ALA A 79 6.88 -3.66 -16.42
CA ALA A 79 8.03 -3.48 -15.54
C ALA A 79 8.26 -4.69 -14.59
N ALA A 80 7.19 -5.35 -14.14
CA ALA A 80 7.28 -6.58 -13.36
C ALA A 80 7.79 -7.76 -14.20
N ALA A 81 7.32 -7.90 -15.44
CA ALA A 81 7.75 -8.95 -16.37
C ALA A 81 9.25 -8.86 -16.69
N GLU A 82 9.80 -7.66 -16.79
CA GLU A 82 11.25 -7.45 -16.96
C GLU A 82 12.09 -7.99 -15.79
N LEU A 83 11.53 -8.05 -14.58
CA LEU A 83 12.20 -8.60 -13.39
C LEU A 83 12.03 -10.11 -13.24
N ALA A 84 11.09 -10.73 -13.95
CA ALA A 84 10.78 -12.16 -13.80
C ALA A 84 11.99 -13.09 -14.05
N PRO A 85 12.85 -12.87 -15.06
CA PRO A 85 14.04 -13.70 -15.26
C PRO A 85 15.02 -13.61 -14.09
N LEU A 86 15.19 -12.41 -13.54
CA LEU A 86 16.12 -12.14 -12.44
C LEU A 86 15.65 -12.79 -11.14
N ILE A 87 14.35 -12.71 -10.87
CA ILE A 87 13.73 -13.36 -9.71
C ILE A 87 13.75 -14.89 -9.88
N SER A 88 13.58 -15.40 -11.09
CA SER A 88 13.68 -16.84 -11.36
C SER A 88 15.10 -17.37 -11.11
N GLN A 89 16.12 -16.58 -11.43
CA GLN A 89 17.52 -16.92 -11.15
C GLN A 89 17.85 -16.82 -9.65
N SER A 90 17.33 -15.78 -8.98
CA SER A 90 17.61 -15.48 -7.58
C SER A 90 16.29 -15.25 -6.81
N PRO A 91 15.58 -16.32 -6.38
CA PRO A 91 14.25 -16.20 -5.77
C PRO A 91 14.18 -15.32 -4.53
N THR A 92 15.27 -15.21 -3.77
CA THR A 92 15.39 -14.34 -2.60
C THR A 92 15.22 -12.85 -2.93
N LEU A 93 15.42 -12.45 -4.19
CA LEU A 93 15.20 -11.08 -4.66
C LEU A 93 13.72 -10.71 -4.76
N ARG A 94 12.79 -11.68 -4.73
CA ARG A 94 11.35 -11.40 -4.71
C ARG A 94 10.95 -10.62 -3.47
N HIS A 95 11.52 -10.97 -2.33
CA HIS A 95 11.14 -10.41 -1.04
C HIS A 95 11.52 -8.93 -0.91
N GLY A 96 10.81 -8.21 -0.06
CA GLY A 96 11.06 -6.79 0.18
C GLY A 96 10.47 -5.91 -0.92
N SER A 97 11.31 -5.17 -1.65
CA SER A 97 10.84 -4.11 -2.54
C SER A 97 9.94 -4.61 -3.67
N PHE A 98 10.26 -5.76 -4.28
CA PHE A 98 9.44 -6.30 -5.37
C PHE A 98 8.09 -6.79 -4.85
N SER A 99 8.09 -7.63 -3.81
CA SER A 99 6.86 -8.12 -3.19
C SER A 99 5.92 -6.98 -2.76
N ASN A 100 6.45 -5.94 -2.11
CA ASN A 100 5.67 -4.74 -1.75
C ASN A 100 5.08 -4.03 -2.98
N SER A 101 5.83 -3.97 -4.09
CA SER A 101 5.33 -3.35 -5.33
C SER A 101 4.24 -4.18 -6.01
N ILE A 102 4.32 -5.51 -5.92
CA ILE A 102 3.30 -6.42 -6.45
C ILE A 102 2.03 -6.40 -5.59
N GLU A 103 2.16 -6.26 -4.27
CA GLU A 103 1.03 -6.05 -3.36
C GLU A 103 0.23 -4.78 -3.73
N GLU A 104 0.92 -3.66 -3.98
CA GLU A 104 0.29 -2.41 -4.44
C GLU A 104 -0.32 -2.53 -5.85
N TYR A 105 0.33 -3.28 -6.75
CA TYR A 105 -0.26 -3.62 -8.05
C TYR A 105 -1.55 -4.42 -7.89
N ALA A 106 -1.55 -5.43 -7.00
CA ALA A 106 -2.71 -6.25 -6.72
C ALA A 106 -3.88 -5.40 -6.20
N GLU A 107 -3.62 -4.50 -5.24
CA GLU A 107 -4.62 -3.53 -4.76
C GLU A 107 -5.24 -2.73 -5.91
N ALA A 108 -4.42 -2.16 -6.79
CA ALA A 108 -4.88 -1.35 -7.91
C ALA A 108 -5.74 -2.14 -8.92
N VAL A 109 -5.35 -3.39 -9.21
CA VAL A 109 -6.14 -4.29 -10.08
C VAL A 109 -7.47 -4.64 -9.42
N ILE A 110 -7.45 -5.02 -8.13
CA ILE A 110 -8.66 -5.37 -7.38
C ILE A 110 -9.63 -4.18 -7.33
N LEU A 111 -9.12 -2.98 -7.05
CA LEU A 111 -9.91 -1.76 -7.02
C LEU A 111 -10.60 -1.49 -8.36
N ARG A 112 -9.84 -1.62 -9.45
CA ARG A 112 -10.37 -1.45 -10.81
C ARG A 112 -11.47 -2.47 -11.11
N THR A 113 -11.23 -3.75 -10.83
CA THR A 113 -12.24 -4.81 -11.04
C THR A 113 -13.49 -4.55 -10.22
N TYR A 114 -13.36 -4.11 -8.96
CA TYR A 114 -14.51 -3.77 -8.14
C TYR A 114 -15.32 -2.61 -8.74
N LEU A 115 -14.66 -1.56 -9.21
CA LEU A 115 -15.32 -0.41 -9.82
C LEU A 115 -16.05 -0.76 -11.12
N GLN A 116 -15.58 -1.77 -11.86
CA GLN A 116 -16.18 -2.20 -13.13
C GLN A 116 -17.28 -3.25 -12.95
N ASP A 117 -16.98 -4.27 -12.15
CA ASP A 117 -17.77 -5.51 -12.08
C ASP A 117 -18.49 -5.67 -10.74
N GLY A 118 -18.20 -4.82 -9.74
CA GLY A 118 -18.76 -4.94 -8.39
C GLY A 118 -18.23 -6.13 -7.59
N ARG A 119 -17.10 -6.73 -7.99
CA ARG A 119 -16.48 -7.90 -7.35
C ARG A 119 -14.99 -7.70 -7.09
N VAL A 120 -14.46 -8.48 -6.15
CA VAL A 120 -13.01 -8.56 -5.91
C VAL A 120 -12.37 -9.41 -7.01
N ALA A 121 -11.27 -8.93 -7.60
CA ALA A 121 -10.51 -9.70 -8.58
C ALA A 121 -9.99 -10.99 -7.95
N THR A 122 -10.02 -12.09 -8.69
CA THR A 122 -9.43 -13.36 -8.26
C THR A 122 -7.91 -13.30 -8.35
N ARG A 123 -7.22 -14.22 -7.66
CA ARG A 123 -5.75 -14.30 -7.77
C ARG A 123 -5.27 -14.60 -9.19
N GLU A 124 -6.02 -15.39 -9.96
CA GLU A 124 -5.69 -15.71 -11.35
C GLU A 124 -5.76 -14.48 -12.27
N GLU A 125 -6.56 -13.48 -11.92
CA GLU A 125 -6.59 -12.19 -12.62
C GLU A 125 -5.42 -11.27 -12.20
N VAL A 126 -4.74 -11.59 -11.09
CA VAL A 126 -3.55 -10.89 -10.57
C VAL A 126 -2.33 -11.80 -10.67
N GLN A 127 -2.02 -12.28 -11.88
CA GLN A 127 -1.04 -13.35 -12.13
C GLN A 127 0.36 -13.09 -11.57
N LEU A 128 0.74 -11.83 -11.42
CA LEU A 128 2.04 -11.44 -10.87
C LEU A 128 2.17 -11.75 -9.37
N ALA A 129 1.05 -11.84 -8.65
CA ALA A 129 0.99 -11.92 -7.20
C ALA A 129 1.08 -13.36 -6.66
N GLU A 130 1.99 -13.54 -5.71
CA GLU A 130 1.98 -14.68 -4.81
C GLU A 130 0.86 -14.56 -3.76
N VAL A 131 0.60 -15.63 -3.02
CA VAL A 131 -0.53 -15.69 -2.06
C VAL A 131 -0.50 -14.50 -1.11
N GLU A 132 0.65 -14.23 -0.51
CA GLU A 132 0.77 -13.17 0.51
C GLU A 132 0.55 -11.78 -0.09
N GLU A 133 1.09 -11.52 -1.28
CA GLU A 133 0.95 -10.24 -1.99
C GLU A 133 -0.48 -9.99 -2.42
N TYR A 134 -1.18 -11.03 -2.90
CA TYR A 134 -2.59 -10.94 -3.24
C TYR A 134 -3.44 -10.66 -1.99
N LEU A 135 -3.21 -11.39 -0.89
CA LEU A 135 -3.93 -11.16 0.37
C LEU A 135 -3.65 -9.76 0.94
N GLY A 136 -2.41 -9.28 0.83
CA GLY A 136 -2.03 -7.92 1.22
C GLY A 136 -2.77 -6.88 0.39
N GLY A 137 -2.80 -7.05 -0.93
CA GLY A 137 -3.53 -6.17 -1.85
C GLY A 137 -5.03 -6.15 -1.61
N VAL A 138 -5.64 -7.30 -1.26
CA VAL A 138 -7.06 -7.38 -0.86
C VAL A 138 -7.32 -6.57 0.42
N LEU A 139 -6.42 -6.64 1.41
CA LEU A 139 -6.56 -5.90 2.66
C LEU A 139 -6.40 -4.39 2.44
N ASP A 140 -5.40 -3.97 1.67
CA ASP A 140 -5.17 -2.55 1.37
C ASP A 140 -6.31 -1.96 0.53
N PHE A 141 -6.82 -2.71 -0.44
CA PHE A 141 -8.01 -2.35 -1.24
C PHE A 141 -9.19 -1.92 -0.37
N THR A 142 -9.39 -2.53 0.81
CA THR A 142 -10.50 -2.15 1.69
C THR A 142 -10.38 -0.71 2.19
N GLY A 143 -9.16 -0.19 2.35
CA GLY A 143 -8.89 1.20 2.68
C GLY A 143 -9.30 2.15 1.56
N GLU A 144 -8.94 1.84 0.31
CA GLU A 144 -9.35 2.63 -0.86
C GLU A 144 -10.84 2.52 -1.14
N LEU A 145 -11.46 1.36 -0.90
CA LEU A 145 -12.90 1.18 -0.95
C LEU A 145 -13.64 2.05 0.07
N ASN A 146 -13.12 2.16 1.30
CA ASN A 146 -13.66 3.08 2.29
C ASN A 146 -13.54 4.55 1.84
N ARG A 147 -12.44 4.92 1.18
CA ARG A 147 -12.28 6.27 0.63
C ARG A 147 -13.32 6.57 -0.46
N ILE A 148 -13.62 5.60 -1.34
CA ILE A 148 -14.71 5.71 -2.32
C ILE A 148 -16.06 5.83 -1.61
N ALA A 149 -16.32 5.00 -0.61
CA ALA A 149 -17.58 5.01 0.13
C ALA A 149 -17.83 6.36 0.81
N VAL A 150 -16.81 6.97 1.42
CA VAL A 150 -16.92 8.33 1.96
C VAL A 150 -17.27 9.33 0.87
N ALA A 151 -16.62 9.27 -0.29
CA ALA A 151 -16.95 10.15 -1.42
C ALA A 151 -18.41 9.96 -1.88
N LYS A 152 -18.90 8.72 -1.93
CA LYS A 152 -20.30 8.38 -2.27
C LYS A 152 -21.30 8.85 -1.21
N ALA A 153 -20.93 8.80 0.07
CA ALA A 153 -21.75 9.33 1.15
C ALA A 153 -21.99 10.84 1.00
N THR A 154 -20.99 11.61 0.51
CA THR A 154 -21.16 13.07 0.32
C THR A 154 -22.26 13.43 -0.68
N VAL A 155 -22.52 12.55 -1.65
CA VAL A 155 -23.62 12.68 -2.63
C VAL A 155 -24.84 11.85 -2.27
N ARG A 156 -24.93 11.38 -1.01
CA ARG A 156 -26.03 10.58 -0.44
C ARG A 156 -26.32 9.27 -1.18
N ASP A 157 -25.31 8.69 -1.81
CA ASP A 157 -25.40 7.37 -2.45
C ASP A 157 -25.24 6.26 -1.41
N LYS A 158 -26.30 6.06 -0.61
CA LYS A 158 -26.34 5.08 0.49
C LYS A 158 -26.17 3.65 -0.02
N GLU A 159 -26.69 3.33 -1.20
CA GLU A 159 -26.57 2.00 -1.79
C GLU A 159 -25.10 1.65 -2.08
N ALA A 160 -24.32 2.57 -2.64
CA ALA A 160 -22.89 2.34 -2.88
C ALA A 160 -22.10 2.15 -1.57
N VAL A 161 -22.42 2.92 -0.52
CA VAL A 161 -21.78 2.75 0.81
C VAL A 161 -22.14 1.39 1.42
N GLN A 162 -23.40 0.96 1.28
CA GLN A 162 -23.87 -0.32 1.76
C GLN A 162 -23.16 -1.48 1.05
N LYS A 163 -23.06 -1.44 -0.28
CA LYS A 163 -22.29 -2.42 -1.07
C LYS A 163 -20.82 -2.49 -0.62
N ALA A 164 -20.19 -1.33 -0.40
CA ALA A 164 -18.81 -1.27 0.08
C ALA A 164 -18.67 -1.94 1.46
N ARG A 165 -19.58 -1.67 2.40
CA ARG A 165 -19.61 -2.31 3.73
C ARG A 165 -19.73 -3.82 3.63
N ASP A 166 -20.67 -4.31 2.82
CA ASP A 166 -20.94 -5.75 2.70
C ASP A 166 -19.74 -6.53 2.12
N VAL A 167 -19.01 -5.92 1.18
CA VAL A 167 -17.75 -6.49 0.67
C VAL A 167 -16.71 -6.57 1.78
N VAL A 168 -16.50 -5.50 2.55
CA VAL A 168 -15.51 -5.46 3.64
C VAL A 168 -15.87 -6.46 4.75
N GLU A 169 -17.14 -6.59 5.10
CA GLU A 169 -17.63 -7.57 6.08
C GLU A 169 -17.41 -9.00 5.59
N THR A 170 -17.76 -9.28 4.32
CA THR A 170 -17.54 -10.59 3.71
C THR A 170 -16.05 -10.96 3.71
N LEU A 171 -15.18 -10.01 3.35
CA LEU A 171 -13.73 -10.20 3.40
C LEU A 171 -13.27 -10.49 4.83
N GLN A 172 -13.73 -9.71 5.83
CA GLN A 172 -13.40 -9.97 7.22
C GLN A 172 -13.75 -11.40 7.64
N GLY A 173 -14.93 -11.89 7.24
CA GLY A 173 -15.36 -13.27 7.47
C GLY A 173 -14.46 -14.32 6.83
N GLN A 174 -13.97 -14.08 5.60
CA GLN A 174 -13.02 -15.00 4.96
C GLN A 174 -11.67 -14.99 5.65
N PHE A 175 -11.16 -13.82 6.06
CA PHE A 175 -9.86 -13.70 6.71
C PHE A 175 -9.82 -14.34 8.11
N LEU A 176 -10.96 -14.50 8.79
CA LEU A 176 -11.05 -15.27 10.04
C LEU A 176 -10.68 -16.76 9.88
N ARG A 177 -10.75 -17.29 8.66
CA ARG A 177 -10.41 -18.69 8.35
C ARG A 177 -8.90 -18.91 8.26
N PHE A 178 -8.12 -17.83 8.17
CA PHE A 178 -6.67 -17.90 8.05
C PHE A 178 -6.02 -17.85 9.44
N ASP A 179 -5.09 -18.76 9.70
CA ASP A 179 -4.21 -18.70 10.88
C ASP A 179 -3.08 -17.70 10.61
N LEU A 180 -3.43 -16.40 10.54
CA LEU A 180 -2.45 -15.33 10.38
C LEU A 180 -1.67 -15.16 11.69
N ARG A 181 -0.44 -15.67 11.71
CA ARG A 181 0.52 -15.43 12.80
C ARG A 181 0.99 -13.97 12.81
N ASN A 182 1.87 -13.64 13.75
CA ASN A 182 2.51 -12.32 13.81
C ASN A 182 3.19 -11.98 12.47
N GLY A 183 2.84 -10.86 11.85
CA GLY A 183 3.35 -10.47 10.54
C GLY A 183 2.65 -9.25 9.94
N ALA A 184 3.06 -8.84 8.74
CA ALA A 184 2.50 -7.69 8.03
C ALA A 184 1.01 -7.88 7.73
N LEU A 185 0.61 -9.06 7.23
CA LEU A 185 -0.79 -9.40 6.95
C LEU A 185 -1.67 -9.32 8.20
N ARG A 186 -1.18 -9.74 9.37
CA ARG A 186 -1.94 -9.65 10.62
C ARG A 186 -2.24 -8.20 10.99
N LYS A 187 -1.28 -7.29 10.84
CA LYS A 187 -1.45 -5.85 11.10
C LYS A 187 -2.47 -5.23 10.12
N LYS A 188 -2.37 -5.58 8.83
CA LYS A 188 -3.34 -5.14 7.81
C LYS A 188 -4.75 -5.69 8.09
N TYR A 189 -4.85 -6.95 8.52
CA TYR A 189 -6.13 -7.55 8.92
C TYR A 189 -6.72 -6.89 10.18
N ASP A 190 -5.90 -6.46 11.14
CA ASP A 190 -6.42 -5.64 12.25
C ASP A 190 -6.95 -4.28 11.76
N ALA A 191 -6.30 -3.65 10.78
CA ALA A 191 -6.77 -2.41 10.17
C ALA A 191 -8.15 -2.58 9.50
N LEU A 192 -8.43 -3.73 8.89
CA LEU A 192 -9.72 -4.07 8.26
C LEU A 192 -10.91 -3.88 9.21
N LYS A 193 -10.74 -4.22 10.50
CA LYS A 193 -11.80 -4.05 11.53
C LYS A 193 -12.20 -2.58 11.69
N TYR A 194 -11.21 -1.69 11.69
CA TYR A 194 -11.46 -0.26 11.76
C TYR A 194 -12.09 0.28 10.48
N THR A 195 -11.69 -0.23 9.32
CA THR A 195 -12.32 0.09 8.04
C THR A 195 -13.80 -0.29 8.03
N LEU A 196 -14.14 -1.51 8.46
CA LEU A 196 -15.53 -1.95 8.58
C LEU A 196 -16.33 -1.02 9.49
N LYS A 197 -15.77 -0.70 10.68
CA LYS A 197 -16.43 0.17 11.64
C LYS A 197 -16.69 1.58 11.08
N LYS A 198 -15.76 2.12 10.29
CA LYS A 198 -15.94 3.42 9.61
C LYS A 198 -17.11 3.37 8.63
N LEU A 199 -17.20 2.32 7.81
CA LEU A 199 -18.30 2.15 6.85
C LEU A 199 -19.66 2.02 7.56
N GLU A 200 -19.73 1.26 8.66
CA GLU A 200 -20.95 1.17 9.49
C GLU A 200 -21.37 2.53 10.05
N ASN A 201 -20.41 3.31 10.57
CA ASN A 201 -20.68 4.63 11.11
C ASN A 201 -21.17 5.59 10.01
N THR A 202 -20.55 5.56 8.82
CA THR A 202 -21.02 6.35 7.67
C THR A 202 -22.45 6.00 7.27
N LEU A 203 -22.82 4.71 7.26
CA LEU A 203 -24.20 4.28 7.00
C LEU A 203 -25.17 4.76 8.09
N TYR A 204 -24.76 4.68 9.34
CA TYR A 204 -25.55 5.17 10.46
C TYR A 204 -25.80 6.68 10.34
N GLU A 205 -24.77 7.47 10.08
CA GLU A 205 -24.87 8.93 9.87
C GLU A 205 -25.82 9.27 8.72
N LEU A 206 -25.70 8.58 7.58
CA LEU A 206 -26.64 8.75 6.46
C LEU A 206 -28.09 8.46 6.88
N SER A 207 -28.32 7.40 7.66
CA SER A 207 -29.67 7.03 8.13
C SER A 207 -30.29 8.07 9.09
N LEU A 208 -29.47 8.77 9.89
CA LEU A 208 -29.95 9.84 10.77
C LEU A 208 -30.40 11.06 9.96
N THR A 209 -29.66 11.40 8.91
CA THR A 209 -29.98 12.55 8.05
C THR A 209 -31.21 12.30 7.16
N GLU A 210 -31.46 11.06 6.74
CA GLU A 210 -32.69 10.67 6.03
C GLU A 210 -33.94 10.82 6.91
N ASN A 211 -33.82 10.54 8.20
CA ASN A 211 -34.91 10.58 9.17
C ASN A 211 -35.15 11.97 9.80
N GLY A 212 -34.58 13.03 9.23
CA GLY A 212 -34.90 14.42 9.58
C GLY A 212 -34.26 14.97 10.86
N LEU A 213 -33.28 14.28 11.44
CA LEU A 213 -32.45 14.84 12.51
C LEU A 213 -31.36 15.70 11.87
N ALA A 214 -31.71 16.94 11.52
CA ALA A 214 -30.70 17.98 11.34
C ALA A 214 -29.91 18.09 12.66
N SER A 215 -28.63 17.74 12.63
CA SER A 215 -27.72 17.99 13.75
C SER A 215 -27.89 19.45 14.17
N LYS A 216 -28.32 19.68 15.42
CA LYS A 216 -28.33 21.03 15.99
C LYS A 216 -26.91 21.59 15.86
N PRO A 217 -26.74 22.86 15.46
CA PRO A 217 -25.43 23.51 15.56
C PRO A 217 -24.96 23.39 17.00
N GLU A 218 -23.74 22.91 17.19
CA GLU A 218 -23.09 22.82 18.50
C GLU A 218 -23.21 24.15 19.25
N ASP A 219 -23.53 24.08 20.55
CA ASP A 219 -23.51 25.22 21.46
C ASP A 219 -22.11 25.86 21.41
N VAL A 220 -21.99 26.95 20.64
CA VAL A 220 -20.86 27.86 20.76
C VAL A 220 -20.96 28.43 22.18
N PRO A 221 -19.98 28.19 23.07
CA PRO A 221 -20.05 28.74 24.41
C PRO A 221 -20.12 30.26 24.32
N ASP A 222 -21.11 30.85 25.00
CA ASP A 222 -21.26 32.29 25.12
C ASP A 222 -19.93 32.91 25.54
N ILE A 223 -19.35 33.70 24.65
CA ILE A 223 -18.27 34.62 25.01
C ILE A 223 -18.93 35.63 25.94
N VAL A 224 -18.74 35.44 27.24
CA VAL A 224 -19.11 36.43 28.26
C VAL A 224 -18.31 37.69 27.96
N VAL A 225 -18.96 38.67 27.34
CA VAL A 225 -18.44 40.03 27.25
C VAL A 225 -18.49 40.59 28.67
N VAL A 226 -17.34 40.57 29.35
CA VAL A 226 -17.16 41.27 30.62
C VAL A 226 -17.39 42.75 30.33
N GLY A 227 -18.47 43.30 30.88
CA GLY A 227 -18.83 44.70 30.75
C GLY A 227 -17.70 45.60 31.22
N GLY A 228 -17.39 46.60 30.39
CA GLY A 228 -16.53 47.70 30.79
C GLY A 228 -17.23 48.57 31.81
N ASP A 229 -16.51 48.83 32.91
CA ASP A 229 -16.84 49.87 33.87
C ASP A 229 -16.77 51.24 33.19
N GLU A 230 -17.91 51.90 33.05
CA GLU A 230 -18.01 53.35 32.94
C GLU A 230 -18.88 53.86 34.08
N ASP A 231 -18.25 54.26 35.18
CA ASP A 231 -18.73 55.32 36.05
C ASP A 231 -17.51 56.16 36.47
N GLY A 232 -17.42 57.36 35.89
CA GLY A 232 -16.49 58.39 36.32
C GLY A 232 -17.17 59.33 37.31
N LEU A 233 -16.67 59.39 38.54
CA LEU A 233 -16.50 60.56 39.41
C LEU A 233 -15.78 60.17 40.71
#